data_AF-A0A382S3U3-F1
#
_entry.id   AF-A0A382S3U3-F1
#
_cell.length_a   1.000
_cell.length_b   1.000
_cell.length_c   1.000
_cell.angle_alpha   90.00
_cell.angle_beta   90.00
_cell.angle_gamma   90.00
#
_symmetry.space_group_name_H-M   'P 1'
#
loop_
_entity.id
_entity.type
_entity.pdbx_description
1 polymer ?
#
loop_
_entity_poly.entity_id
_entity_poly.type
_entity_poly.pdbx_seq_one_letter_code
_entity_poly.pdbx_strand_id
1 'polypeptide(L)'
;VIEYIRRANMENIENQGNWLKLLINELKMPSTAEFCRKANLNRGLVDKLAADAHSPSLDTLQKIKDAFPETNMNWLISGHGKVLVDVQDDNDIKLLEQYRSKIKSKANQRLVEKFSISVDYFVQDHSEMDELENNATAQDVKDKDLMSFRMQLLLFQYRRRLVSDLLLQVPKSGTLLTGTIVGLKEQYSDLLDHLNNEIFKTVKLVTDDLASNPDEKDQVVTSEASLEEDLSDDESLSDDESLSDDVGRDLAELLE
;
A
#
# COMPACT_ATOMS: atom_id res chain seq x y z
N VAL A 1 22.51 20.72 6.04
CA VAL A 1 21.31 20.49 6.89
C VAL A 1 21.16 21.56 7.97
N ILE A 2 22.13 21.76 8.87
CA ILE A 2 22.07 22.82 9.90
C ILE A 2 21.98 24.23 9.28
N GLU A 3 22.72 24.51 8.21
CA GLU A 3 22.58 25.78 7.48
C GLU A 3 21.22 25.93 6.78
N TYR A 4 20.63 24.85 6.26
CA TYR A 4 19.31 24.89 5.62
C TYR A 4 18.20 25.17 6.64
N ILE A 5 18.28 24.54 7.82
CA ILE A 5 17.38 24.78 8.95
C ILE A 5 17.58 26.21 9.49
N ARG A 6 18.82 26.70 9.56
CA ARG A 6 19.12 28.08 9.99
C ARG A 6 18.63 29.11 8.96
N ARG A 7 18.68 28.79 7.67
CA ARG A 7 18.18 29.65 6.58
C ARG A 7 16.65 29.70 6.53
N ALA A 8 15.98 28.55 6.70
CA ALA A 8 14.52 28.48 6.83
C ALA A 8 14.01 29.21 8.10
N ASN A 9 14.76 29.12 9.21
CA ASN A 9 14.44 29.88 10.43
C ASN A 9 14.75 31.38 10.31
N MET A 10 15.76 31.80 9.52
CA MET A 10 16.05 33.22 9.28
C MET A 10 15.07 33.88 8.30
N GLU A 11 14.63 33.18 7.24
CA GLU A 11 13.58 33.67 6.33
C GLU A 11 12.23 33.86 7.04
N ASN A 12 11.97 33.09 8.11
CA ASN A 12 10.77 33.21 8.93
C ASN A 12 10.82 34.40 9.90
N ILE A 13 12.02 34.91 10.23
CA ILE A 13 12.19 36.08 11.12
C ILE A 13 12.06 37.40 10.33
N GLU A 14 12.49 37.45 9.06
CA GLU A 14 12.34 38.65 8.21
C GLU A 14 10.90 38.91 7.74
N ASN A 15 10.02 37.89 7.76
CA ASN A 15 8.62 37.99 7.35
C ASN A 15 7.63 38.20 8.52
N GLN A 16 8.10 38.49 9.72
CA GLN A 16 7.24 38.73 10.90
C GLN A 16 6.20 39.84 10.69
N GLY A 17 6.37 40.71 9.69
CA GLY A 17 5.42 41.78 9.41
C GLY A 17 4.07 41.35 8.79
N ASN A 18 3.91 40.11 8.31
CA ASN A 18 2.60 39.69 7.76
C ASN A 18 2.48 38.15 7.56
N TRP A 19 2.21 37.40 8.62
CA TRP A 19 1.94 35.94 8.54
C TRP A 19 0.86 35.60 7.49
N LEU A 20 -0.12 36.49 7.29
CA LEU A 20 -1.17 36.30 6.30
C LEU A 20 -0.64 36.31 4.86
N LYS A 21 0.34 37.15 4.53
CA LYS A 21 1.01 37.11 3.21
C LYS A 21 1.76 35.79 3.00
N LEU A 22 2.44 35.29 4.03
CA LEU A 22 3.14 34.02 3.97
C LEU A 22 2.14 32.87 3.70
N LEU A 23 1.02 32.85 4.43
CA LEU A 23 -0.04 31.86 4.22
C LEU A 23 -0.63 31.91 2.81
N ILE A 24 -0.97 33.11 2.32
CA ILE A 24 -1.53 33.29 0.96
C ILE A 24 -0.56 32.78 -0.11
N ASN A 25 0.74 33.01 0.06
CA ASN A 25 1.77 32.54 -0.85
C ASN A 25 1.91 31.02 -0.83
N GLU A 26 1.95 30.39 0.35
CA GLU A 26 2.02 28.94 0.51
C GLU A 26 0.79 28.23 -0.07
N LEU A 27 -0.40 28.81 0.11
CA LEU A 27 -1.65 28.35 -0.50
C LEU A 27 -1.71 28.61 -2.02
N LYS A 28 -0.69 29.27 -2.60
CA LYS A 28 -0.61 29.67 -4.01
C LYS A 28 -1.85 30.45 -4.47
N MET A 29 -2.40 31.27 -3.58
CA MET A 29 -3.61 32.03 -3.86
C MET A 29 -3.29 33.23 -4.76
N PRO A 30 -4.16 33.54 -5.75
CA PRO A 30 -3.88 34.59 -6.73
C PRO A 30 -3.92 36.00 -6.12
N SER A 31 -4.65 36.20 -5.02
CA SER A 31 -4.68 37.48 -4.30
C SER A 31 -5.20 37.34 -2.87
N THR A 32 -4.92 38.35 -2.04
CA THR A 32 -5.53 38.49 -0.71
C THR A 32 -7.05 38.59 -0.77
N ALA A 33 -7.61 39.24 -1.80
CA ALA A 33 -9.07 39.37 -1.93
C ALA A 33 -9.76 38.01 -2.16
N GLU A 34 -9.16 37.16 -2.99
CA GLU A 34 -9.66 35.79 -3.22
C GLU A 34 -9.54 34.93 -1.96
N PHE A 35 -8.45 35.06 -1.21
CA PHE A 35 -8.31 34.43 0.10
C PHE A 35 -9.43 34.86 1.06
N CYS A 36 -9.68 36.16 1.20
CA CYS A 36 -10.73 36.68 2.07
C CYS A 36 -12.11 36.19 1.67
N ARG A 37 -12.39 36.14 0.37
CA ARG A 37 -13.68 35.64 -0.15
C ARG A 37 -13.88 34.17 0.20
N LYS A 38 -12.86 33.34 -0.02
CA LYS A 38 -12.94 31.90 0.25
C LYS A 38 -13.05 31.59 1.75
N ALA A 39 -12.33 32.31 2.61
CA ALA A 39 -12.42 32.17 4.06
C ALA A 39 -13.59 32.95 4.70
N ASN A 40 -14.43 33.62 3.91
CA ASN A 40 -15.53 34.45 4.40
C ASN A 40 -15.09 35.48 5.47
N LEU A 41 -13.95 36.13 5.21
CA LEU A 41 -13.35 37.14 6.09
C LEU A 41 -13.66 38.55 5.60
N ASN A 42 -13.99 39.43 6.55
CA ASN A 42 -14.18 40.85 6.27
C ASN A 42 -12.86 41.53 5.90
N ARG A 43 -12.84 42.28 4.79
CA ARG A 43 -11.64 42.98 4.30
C ARG A 43 -10.98 43.89 5.35
N GLY A 44 -11.78 44.61 6.13
CA GLY A 44 -11.27 45.48 7.21
C GLY A 44 -10.71 44.74 8.43
N LEU A 45 -11.03 43.46 8.62
CA LEU A 45 -10.37 42.60 9.60
C LEU A 45 -9.00 42.17 9.07
N VAL A 46 -8.94 41.82 7.79
CA VAL A 46 -7.73 41.38 7.11
C VAL A 46 -6.68 42.48 7.04
N ASP A 47 -7.07 43.72 6.77
CA ASP A 47 -6.14 44.85 6.79
C ASP A 47 -5.49 45.06 8.18
N LYS A 48 -6.22 44.72 9.26
CA LYS A 48 -5.71 44.76 10.65
C LYS A 48 -4.80 43.58 10.98
N LEU A 49 -5.12 42.38 10.48
CA LEU A 49 -4.28 41.18 10.63
C LEU A 49 -2.98 41.31 9.83
N ALA A 50 -3.06 41.90 8.65
CA ALA A 50 -1.93 42.18 7.77
C ALA A 50 -1.00 43.28 8.29
N ALA A 51 -1.49 44.13 9.19
CA ALA A 51 -0.73 45.17 9.87
C ALA A 51 -0.12 44.69 11.20
N ASP A 52 -0.27 43.40 11.53
CA ASP A 52 0.19 42.76 12.76
C ASP A 52 -0.33 43.45 14.05
N ALA A 53 -1.42 44.19 13.92
CA ALA A 53 -1.96 45.04 14.98
C ALA A 53 -2.72 44.24 16.05
N HIS A 54 -3.23 43.06 15.68
CA HIS A 54 -4.00 42.17 16.56
C HIS A 54 -3.82 40.70 16.15
N SER A 55 -3.72 39.81 17.15
CA SER A 55 -3.84 38.37 16.91
C SER A 55 -5.26 38.03 16.44
N PRO A 56 -5.42 37.15 15.44
CA PRO A 56 -6.74 36.73 14.96
C PRO A 56 -7.56 36.08 16.08
N SER A 57 -8.87 36.32 16.08
CA SER A 57 -9.79 35.65 17.02
C SER A 57 -9.90 34.16 16.69
N LEU A 58 -10.30 33.34 17.67
CA LEU A 58 -10.55 31.91 17.46
C LEU A 58 -11.54 31.65 16.31
N ASP A 59 -12.61 32.46 16.22
CA ASP A 59 -13.59 32.39 15.10
C ASP A 59 -12.93 32.66 13.74
N THR A 60 -12.01 33.63 13.68
CA THR A 60 -11.25 33.94 12.46
C THR A 60 -10.34 32.78 12.07
N LEU A 61 -9.64 32.20 13.06
CA LEU A 61 -8.78 31.04 12.84
C LEU A 61 -9.56 29.82 12.36
N GLN A 62 -10.75 29.58 12.93
CA GLN A 62 -11.63 28.49 12.51
C GLN A 62 -12.10 28.68 11.07
N LYS A 63 -12.55 29.88 10.69
CA LYS A 63 -12.95 30.21 9.31
C LYS A 63 -11.82 29.98 8.30
N ILE A 64 -10.60 30.35 8.65
CA ILE A 64 -9.42 30.08 7.81
C ILE A 64 -9.19 28.57 7.69
N LYS A 65 -9.23 27.83 8.80
CA LYS A 65 -9.03 26.38 8.82
C LYS A 65 -10.10 25.63 8.03
N ASP A 66 -11.36 26.04 8.13
CA ASP A 66 -12.47 25.40 7.41
C ASP A 66 -12.38 25.64 5.90
N ALA A 67 -11.95 26.84 5.49
CA ALA A 67 -11.79 27.19 4.07
C ALA A 67 -10.49 26.67 3.43
N PHE A 68 -9.48 26.41 4.25
CA PHE A 68 -8.17 25.90 3.85
C PHE A 68 -7.73 24.79 4.84
N PRO A 69 -8.30 23.58 4.72
CA PRO A 69 -8.01 22.46 5.61
C PRO A 69 -6.52 22.11 5.69
N GLU A 70 -5.74 22.41 4.66
CA GLU A 70 -4.29 22.22 4.59
C GLU A 70 -3.54 23.19 5.51
N THR A 71 -4.18 24.24 6.00
CA THR A 71 -3.53 25.22 6.88
C THR A 71 -3.27 24.61 8.26
N ASN A 72 -2.05 24.74 8.76
CA ASN A 72 -1.67 24.23 10.07
C ASN A 72 -2.19 25.15 11.19
N MET A 73 -3.12 24.65 12.00
CA MET A 73 -3.69 25.40 13.12
C MET A 73 -2.64 25.79 14.17
N ASN A 74 -1.65 24.94 14.44
CA ASN A 74 -0.58 25.26 15.39
C ASN A 74 0.28 26.43 14.88
N TRP A 75 0.54 26.47 13.58
CA TRP A 75 1.27 27.58 12.96
C TRP A 75 0.42 28.86 12.94
N LEU A 76 -0.88 28.78 12.65
CA LEU A 76 -1.78 29.94 12.74
C LEU A 76 -1.82 30.58 14.12
N ILE A 77 -1.78 29.76 15.18
CA ILE A 77 -1.86 30.24 16.57
C ILE A 77 -0.52 30.78 17.06
N SER A 78 0.59 30.11 16.72
CA SER A 78 1.90 30.36 17.34
C SER A 78 2.93 30.98 16.41
N GLY A 79 2.72 30.97 15.10
CA GLY A 79 3.72 31.27 14.08
C GLY A 79 4.81 30.20 13.91
N HIS A 80 4.76 29.09 14.67
CA HIS A 80 5.78 28.06 14.67
C HIS A 80 5.35 26.80 13.91
N GLY A 81 6.32 26.14 13.26
CA GLY A 81 6.10 24.92 12.48
C GLY A 81 5.86 25.19 10.99
N LYS A 82 5.41 24.15 10.26
CA LYS A 82 5.07 24.27 8.84
C LYS A 82 3.75 25.03 8.66
N VAL A 83 3.68 25.89 7.65
CA VAL A 83 2.48 26.67 7.30
C VAL A 83 1.33 25.76 6.88
N LEU A 84 1.63 24.77 6.04
CA LEU A 84 0.69 23.77 5.56
C LEU A 84 1.01 22.37 6.11
N VAL A 85 -0.03 21.58 6.27
CA VAL A 85 -0.03 20.16 6.64
C VAL A 85 -0.86 19.40 5.63
N ASP A 86 -0.53 18.13 5.43
CA ASP A 86 -1.36 17.25 4.62
C ASP A 86 -2.74 17.12 5.28
N VAL A 87 -3.78 17.36 4.48
CA VAL A 87 -5.16 17.19 4.90
C VAL A 87 -5.40 15.70 4.98
N GLN A 88 -5.66 15.21 6.19
CA GLN A 88 -6.14 13.85 6.36
C GLN A 88 -7.56 13.79 5.79
N ASP A 89 -7.78 12.93 4.80
CA ASP A 89 -9.12 12.68 4.31
C ASP A 89 -9.91 11.77 5.28
N ASP A 90 -11.20 11.58 5.03
CA ASP A 90 -12.06 10.75 5.88
C ASP A 90 -11.54 9.30 6.02
N ASN A 91 -10.85 8.77 5.00
CA ASN A 91 -10.28 7.44 5.02
C ASN A 91 -9.00 7.40 5.88
N ASP A 92 -8.13 8.40 5.78
CA ASP A 92 -6.94 8.55 6.62
C ASP A 92 -7.32 8.62 8.09
N ILE A 93 -8.34 9.44 8.40
CA ILE A 93 -8.87 9.59 9.76
C ILE A 93 -9.41 8.24 10.24
N LYS A 94 -10.25 7.59 9.45
CA LYS A 94 -10.84 6.28 9.77
C LYS A 94 -9.78 5.21 9.98
N LEU A 95 -8.74 5.14 9.14
CA LEU A 95 -7.64 4.18 9.25
C LEU A 95 -6.85 4.41 10.54
N LEU A 96 -6.52 5.66 10.84
CA LEU A 96 -5.83 6.04 12.07
C LEU A 96 -6.66 5.73 13.32
N GLU A 97 -7.96 5.98 13.29
CA GLU A 97 -8.89 5.62 14.36
C GLU A 97 -8.97 4.12 14.56
N GLN A 98 -9.07 3.33 13.48
CA GLN A 98 -9.08 1.87 13.55
C GLN A 98 -7.77 1.33 14.13
N TYR A 99 -6.63 1.83 13.66
CA TYR A 99 -5.32 1.46 14.21
C TYR A 99 -5.23 1.79 15.70
N ARG A 100 -5.61 3.01 16.11
CA ARG A 100 -5.56 3.43 17.52
C ARG A 100 -6.49 2.59 18.41
N SER A 101 -7.72 2.37 17.97
CA SER A 101 -8.77 1.71 18.76
C SER A 101 -8.65 0.19 18.81
N LYS A 102 -8.20 -0.46 17.73
CA LYS A 102 -8.14 -1.93 17.63
C LYS A 102 -6.74 -2.52 17.83
N ILE A 103 -5.69 -1.80 17.42
CA ILE A 103 -4.31 -2.29 17.44
C ILE A 103 -3.52 -1.66 18.58
N LYS A 104 -3.32 -0.34 18.56
CA LYS A 104 -2.47 0.37 19.54
C LYS A 104 -3.00 0.26 20.97
N SER A 105 -4.33 0.35 21.15
CA SER A 105 -5.00 0.23 22.46
C SER A 105 -4.71 -1.08 23.20
N LYS A 106 -4.39 -2.16 22.47
CA LYS A 106 -4.05 -3.46 23.05
C LYS A 106 -2.67 -3.49 23.71
N ALA A 107 -1.85 -2.46 23.50
CA ALA A 107 -0.48 -2.35 24.01
C ALA A 107 0.39 -3.60 23.71
N ASN A 108 0.08 -4.30 22.63
CA ASN A 108 0.79 -5.52 22.22
C ASN A 108 1.69 -5.19 21.03
N GLN A 109 2.99 -5.11 21.30
CA GLN A 109 4.01 -4.79 20.29
C GLN A 109 3.99 -5.79 19.12
N ARG A 110 3.73 -7.08 19.38
CA ARG A 110 3.65 -8.09 18.31
C ARG A 110 2.50 -7.83 17.36
N LEU A 111 1.36 -7.39 17.89
CA LEU A 111 0.19 -7.07 17.07
C LEU A 111 0.46 -5.84 16.18
N VAL A 112 1.21 -4.86 16.69
CA VAL A 112 1.64 -3.68 15.93
C VAL A 112 2.58 -4.09 14.79
N GLU A 113 3.57 -4.93 15.07
CA GLU A 113 4.54 -5.38 14.06
C GLU A 113 3.87 -6.24 12.98
N LYS A 114 2.98 -7.18 13.37
CA LYS A 114 2.19 -7.98 12.43
C LYS A 114 1.29 -7.11 11.53
N PHE A 115 0.68 -6.07 12.10
CA PHE A 115 -0.10 -5.10 11.32
C PHE A 115 0.78 -4.39 10.29
N SER A 116 1.98 -3.94 10.68
CA SER A 116 2.94 -3.30 9.77
C SER A 116 3.29 -4.21 8.59
N ILE A 117 3.66 -5.47 8.85
CA ILE A 117 3.97 -6.45 7.80
C ILE A 117 2.78 -6.65 6.85
N SER A 118 1.57 -6.69 7.40
CA SER A 118 0.36 -6.87 6.58
C SER A 118 0.11 -5.68 5.65
N VAL A 119 0.42 -4.45 6.10
CA VAL A 119 0.34 -3.24 5.27
C VAL A 119 1.41 -3.25 4.19
N ASP A 120 2.65 -3.62 4.52
CA ASP A 120 3.76 -3.68 3.56
C ASP A 120 3.44 -4.64 2.40
N TYR A 121 2.91 -5.83 2.70
CA TYR A 121 2.53 -6.80 1.69
C TYR A 121 1.20 -6.50 0.98
N PHE A 122 0.33 -5.65 1.54
CA PHE A 122 -0.98 -5.40 0.91
C PHE A 122 -0.84 -4.83 -0.50
N VAL A 123 0.01 -3.81 -0.66
CA VAL A 123 0.26 -3.18 -1.96
C VAL A 123 1.05 -4.12 -2.86
N GLN A 124 2.07 -4.77 -2.33
CA GLN A 124 2.91 -5.70 -3.09
C GLN A 124 2.08 -6.85 -3.67
N ASP A 125 1.24 -7.49 -2.86
CA ASP A 125 0.43 -8.63 -3.29
C ASP A 125 -0.57 -8.25 -4.38
N HIS A 126 -1.14 -7.04 -4.28
CA HIS A 126 -2.03 -6.50 -5.32
C HIS A 126 -1.28 -6.28 -6.64
N SER A 127 -0.11 -5.64 -6.59
CA SER A 127 0.72 -5.42 -7.77
C SER A 127 1.22 -6.71 -8.42
N GLU A 128 1.58 -7.72 -7.63
CA GLU A 128 1.97 -9.04 -8.13
C GLU A 128 0.80 -9.73 -8.87
N MET A 129 -0.43 -9.59 -8.37
CA MET A 129 -1.62 -10.11 -9.06
C MET A 129 -1.87 -9.37 -10.38
N ASP A 130 -1.82 -8.04 -10.38
CA ASP A 130 -1.96 -7.23 -11.60
C ASP A 130 -0.88 -7.61 -12.64
N GLU A 131 0.35 -7.85 -12.19
CA GLU A 131 1.44 -8.28 -13.05
C GLU A 131 1.21 -9.69 -13.63
N LEU A 132 0.71 -10.62 -12.83
CA LEU A 132 0.30 -11.95 -13.31
C LEU A 132 -0.76 -11.85 -14.42
N GLU A 133 -1.81 -11.06 -14.21
CA GLU A 133 -2.89 -10.86 -15.20
C GLU A 133 -2.36 -10.27 -16.51
N ASN A 134 -1.50 -9.26 -16.42
CA ASN A 134 -0.88 -8.64 -17.58
C ASN A 134 0.01 -9.62 -18.34
N ASN A 135 0.83 -10.41 -17.63
CA ASN A 135 1.69 -11.42 -18.25
C ASN A 135 0.87 -12.54 -18.90
N ALA A 136 -0.21 -12.99 -18.26
CA ALA A 136 -1.12 -13.99 -18.80
C ALA A 136 -1.80 -13.51 -20.07
N THR A 137 -2.27 -12.26 -20.09
CA THR A 137 -2.82 -11.62 -21.29
C THR A 137 -1.80 -11.55 -22.41
N ALA A 138 -0.55 -11.16 -22.10
CA ALA A 138 0.52 -11.07 -23.08
C ALA A 138 0.95 -12.42 -23.68
N GLN A 139 0.79 -13.51 -22.92
CA GLN A 139 1.14 -14.86 -23.33
C GLN A 139 -0.08 -15.68 -23.82
N ASP A 140 -1.26 -15.07 -23.92
CA ASP A 140 -2.52 -15.73 -24.32
C ASP A 140 -2.83 -16.99 -23.47
N VAL A 141 -2.58 -16.90 -22.16
CA VAL A 141 -2.85 -18.00 -21.22
C VAL A 141 -4.35 -18.21 -21.10
N LYS A 142 -4.79 -19.46 -21.23
CA LYS A 142 -6.21 -19.83 -21.10
C LYS A 142 -6.69 -19.62 -19.66
N ASP A 143 -7.94 -19.17 -19.51
CA ASP A 143 -8.57 -18.90 -18.21
C ASP A 143 -8.44 -20.05 -17.20
N LYS A 144 -8.58 -21.29 -17.66
CA LYS A 144 -8.45 -22.49 -16.80
C LYS A 144 -7.04 -22.60 -16.20
N ASP A 145 -6.02 -22.32 -16.99
CA ASP A 145 -4.62 -22.38 -16.57
C ASP A 145 -4.25 -21.16 -15.72
N LEU A 146 -4.74 -19.97 -16.11
CA LEU A 146 -4.62 -18.73 -15.32
C LEU A 146 -5.23 -18.89 -13.92
N MET A 147 -6.36 -19.57 -13.77
CA MET A 147 -6.96 -19.84 -12.47
C MET A 147 -6.02 -20.64 -11.56
N SER A 148 -5.25 -21.58 -12.11
CA SER A 148 -4.24 -22.32 -11.35
C SER A 148 -3.14 -21.38 -10.83
N PHE A 149 -2.63 -20.49 -11.68
CA PHE A 149 -1.62 -19.50 -11.29
C PHE A 149 -2.14 -18.51 -10.25
N ARG A 150 -3.38 -18.02 -10.38
CA ARG A 150 -4.03 -17.15 -9.37
C ARG A 150 -4.07 -17.83 -7.99
N MET A 151 -4.49 -19.10 -7.96
CA MET A 151 -4.57 -19.87 -6.72
C MET A 151 -3.19 -20.10 -6.10
N GLN A 152 -2.19 -20.41 -6.92
CA GLN A 152 -0.80 -20.56 -6.46
C GLN A 152 -0.25 -19.25 -5.89
N LEU A 153 -0.47 -18.13 -6.59
CA LEU A 153 -0.02 -16.82 -6.15
C LEU A 153 -0.62 -16.45 -4.79
N LEU A 154 -1.94 -16.59 -4.64
CA LEU A 154 -2.63 -16.34 -3.36
C LEU A 154 -2.07 -17.22 -2.23
N LEU A 155 -1.81 -18.50 -2.51
CA LEU A 155 -1.24 -19.42 -1.53
C LEU A 155 0.18 -18.99 -1.11
N PHE A 156 1.05 -18.65 -2.06
CA PHE A 156 2.41 -18.25 -1.76
C PHE A 156 2.46 -16.90 -1.03
N GLN A 157 1.64 -15.92 -1.42
CA GLN A 157 1.49 -14.64 -0.73
C GLN A 157 1.02 -14.83 0.72
N TYR A 158 0.01 -15.69 0.93
CA TYR A 158 -0.46 -16.05 2.27
C TYR A 158 0.66 -16.66 3.12
N ARG A 159 1.39 -17.64 2.56
CA ARG A 159 2.52 -18.29 3.25
C ARG A 159 3.64 -17.28 3.55
N ARG A 160 3.96 -16.38 2.63
CA ARG A 160 4.96 -15.31 2.83
C ARG A 160 4.62 -14.47 4.06
N ARG A 161 3.37 -14.01 4.17
CA ARG A 161 2.90 -13.24 5.33
C ARG A 161 3.03 -14.02 6.64
N LEU A 162 2.69 -15.31 6.64
CA LEU A 162 2.84 -16.19 7.82
C LEU A 162 4.30 -16.36 8.23
N VAL A 163 5.19 -16.63 7.27
CA VAL A 163 6.62 -16.81 7.56
C VAL A 163 7.24 -15.51 8.07
N SER A 164 6.88 -14.36 7.52
CA SER A 164 7.34 -13.07 8.02
C SER A 164 6.86 -12.78 9.45
N ASP A 165 5.62 -13.16 9.81
CA ASP A 165 5.12 -13.10 11.19
C ASP A 165 5.89 -14.04 12.13
N LEU A 166 6.18 -15.27 11.70
CA LEU A 166 7.01 -16.21 12.47
C LEU A 166 8.43 -15.70 12.67
N LEU A 167 9.03 -15.08 11.65
CA LEU A 167 10.37 -14.52 11.71
C LEU A 167 10.48 -13.39 12.75
N LEU A 168 9.43 -12.56 12.90
CA LEU A 168 9.36 -11.56 13.99
C LEU A 168 9.30 -12.20 15.38
N GLN A 169 8.70 -13.39 15.49
CA GLN A 169 8.55 -14.09 16.76
C GLN A 169 9.83 -14.78 17.23
N VAL A 170 10.83 -14.93 16.35
CA VAL A 170 12.12 -15.51 16.72
C VAL A 170 12.77 -14.64 17.81
N PRO A 171 13.05 -15.20 19.00
CA PRO A 171 13.67 -14.44 20.09
C PRO A 171 15.03 -13.86 19.66
N LYS A 172 15.25 -12.57 19.92
CA LYS A 172 16.52 -11.88 19.63
C LYS A 172 17.70 -12.45 20.43
N SER A 173 17.41 -13.12 21.53
CA SER A 173 18.35 -13.84 22.38
C SER A 173 17.67 -15.10 22.92
N GLY A 174 18.45 -16.17 23.18
CA GLY A 174 17.92 -17.37 23.82
C GLY A 174 17.20 -17.05 25.13
N THR A 175 16.09 -17.74 25.39
CA THR A 175 15.40 -17.63 26.69
C THR A 175 15.98 -18.64 27.67
N LEU A 176 15.84 -18.36 28.98
CA LEU A 176 16.29 -19.27 30.04
C LEU A 176 15.63 -20.67 29.96
N LEU A 177 14.46 -20.78 29.33
CA LEU A 177 13.69 -22.02 29.24
C LEU A 177 13.99 -22.83 27.97
N THR A 178 14.29 -22.18 26.85
CA THR A 178 14.50 -22.86 25.55
C THR A 178 15.95 -22.84 25.06
N GLY A 179 16.83 -22.08 25.73
CA GLY A 179 18.14 -21.74 25.16
C GLY A 179 18.00 -20.92 23.87
N THR A 180 19.12 -20.75 23.16
CA THR A 180 19.13 -20.22 21.79
C THR A 180 18.77 -21.35 20.84
N ILE A 181 17.64 -21.25 20.12
CA ILE A 181 17.34 -22.17 19.02
C ILE A 181 18.20 -21.74 17.83
N VAL A 182 19.38 -22.33 17.70
CA VAL A 182 20.34 -22.04 16.63
C VAL A 182 19.71 -22.42 15.28
N GLY A 183 19.79 -21.53 14.30
CA GLY A 183 19.36 -21.83 12.92
C GLY A 183 17.89 -21.53 12.59
N LEU A 184 17.03 -21.28 13.59
CA LEU A 184 15.59 -21.09 13.33
C LEU A 184 15.30 -19.80 12.54
N LYS A 185 16.06 -18.74 12.81
CA LYS A 185 15.95 -17.48 12.08
C LYS A 185 16.35 -17.67 10.62
N GLU A 186 17.47 -18.36 10.41
CA GLU A 186 18.00 -18.69 9.09
C GLU A 186 16.98 -19.52 8.31
N GLN A 187 16.39 -20.56 8.92
CA GLN A 187 15.35 -21.39 8.28
C GLN A 187 14.14 -20.58 7.82
N TYR A 188 13.63 -19.67 8.64
CA TYR A 188 12.50 -18.82 8.24
C TYR A 188 12.90 -17.78 7.19
N SER A 189 14.13 -17.28 7.23
CA SER A 189 14.67 -16.40 6.19
C SER A 189 14.78 -17.12 4.85
N ASP A 190 15.38 -18.32 4.84
CA ASP A 190 15.54 -19.14 3.63
C ASP A 190 14.17 -19.51 3.04
N LEU A 191 13.19 -19.85 3.90
CA LEU A 191 11.84 -20.14 3.47
C LEU A 191 11.14 -18.90 2.89
N LEU A 192 11.37 -17.72 3.47
CA LEU A 192 10.84 -16.46 2.94
C LEU A 192 11.43 -16.14 1.56
N ASP A 193 12.73 -16.33 1.38
CA ASP A 193 13.42 -16.15 0.10
C ASP A 193 12.90 -17.12 -0.96
N HIS A 194 12.72 -18.39 -0.59
CA HIS A 194 12.09 -19.38 -1.45
C HIS A 194 10.67 -18.97 -1.87
N LEU A 195 9.82 -18.53 -0.93
CA LEU A 195 8.46 -18.08 -1.24
C LEU A 195 8.45 -16.87 -2.17
N ASN A 196 9.35 -15.91 -1.97
CA ASN A 196 9.49 -14.77 -2.89
C ASN A 196 9.88 -15.20 -4.30
N ASN A 197 10.76 -16.20 -4.41
CA ASN A 197 11.13 -16.77 -5.71
C ASN A 197 9.98 -17.51 -6.39
N GLU A 198 9.19 -18.28 -5.65
CA GLU A 198 8.02 -18.98 -6.19
C GLU A 198 6.94 -17.98 -6.65
N ILE A 199 6.69 -16.93 -5.86
CA ILE A 199 5.82 -15.81 -6.27
C ILE A 199 6.32 -15.19 -7.57
N PHE A 200 7.62 -14.88 -7.66
CA PHE A 200 8.20 -14.32 -8.87
C PHE A 200 8.01 -15.24 -10.09
N LYS A 201 8.29 -16.55 -9.95
CA LYS A 201 8.07 -17.53 -11.02
C LYS A 201 6.61 -17.58 -11.44
N THR A 202 5.68 -17.65 -10.49
CA THR A 202 4.23 -17.67 -10.75
C THR A 202 3.80 -16.42 -11.50
N VAL A 203 4.18 -15.23 -11.03
CA VAL A 203 3.87 -13.94 -11.67
C VAL A 203 4.43 -13.89 -13.09
N LYS A 204 5.64 -14.42 -13.31
CA LYS A 204 6.30 -14.44 -14.62
C LYS A 204 5.87 -15.61 -15.52
N LEU A 205 5.00 -16.49 -15.03
CA LEU A 205 4.57 -17.71 -15.72
C LEU A 205 5.75 -18.61 -16.13
N VAL A 206 6.82 -18.62 -15.33
CA VAL A 206 7.99 -19.47 -15.58
C VAL A 206 7.69 -20.86 -15.01
N THR A 207 7.65 -21.87 -15.88
CA THR A 207 7.63 -23.27 -15.48
C THR A 207 9.05 -23.81 -15.35
N ASP A 208 9.28 -24.71 -14.38
CA ASP A 208 10.61 -25.31 -14.16
C ASP A 208 11.12 -26.12 -15.37
N ASP A 209 10.26 -26.43 -16.35
CA ASP A 209 10.58 -27.16 -17.58
C ASP A 209 11.45 -26.35 -18.57
N LEU A 210 11.56 -25.03 -18.41
CA LEU A 210 12.39 -24.16 -19.26
C LEU A 210 13.84 -23.99 -18.74
N ALA A 211 14.21 -24.66 -17.65
CA ALA A 211 15.57 -24.69 -17.12
C ALA A 211 16.45 -25.81 -17.70
N SER A 212 16.01 -26.48 -18.77
CA SER A 212 16.87 -27.37 -19.57
C SER A 212 17.46 -26.62 -20.77
N ASN A 213 18.67 -26.06 -20.57
CA ASN A 213 19.68 -25.63 -21.54
C ASN A 213 19.27 -25.30 -23.00
N PRO A 214 19.50 -24.08 -23.52
CA PRO A 214 19.62 -23.87 -24.96
C PRO A 214 21.09 -24.12 -25.35
N ASP A 215 21.50 -25.38 -25.38
CA ASP A 215 22.83 -25.75 -25.89
C ASP A 215 22.75 -27.08 -26.62
N GLU A 216 21.95 -27.13 -27.69
CA GLU A 216 22.18 -28.10 -28.75
C GLU A 216 21.79 -27.54 -30.12
N LYS A 217 22.86 -27.12 -30.81
CA LYS A 217 23.04 -26.85 -32.23
C LYS A 217 21.88 -27.22 -33.16
N ASP A 218 21.49 -26.21 -33.93
CA ASP A 218 20.93 -26.35 -35.27
C ASP A 218 21.66 -27.45 -36.07
N GLN A 219 20.97 -28.57 -36.29
CA GLN A 219 21.15 -29.36 -37.50
C GLN A 219 19.81 -29.49 -38.22
N VAL A 220 19.74 -28.73 -39.30
CA VAL A 220 18.82 -28.91 -40.42
C VAL A 220 18.86 -30.37 -40.88
N VAL A 221 17.74 -31.07 -40.79
CA VAL A 221 17.38 -32.12 -41.74
C VAL A 221 15.92 -31.94 -42.11
N THR A 222 15.73 -31.35 -43.29
CA THR A 222 14.50 -31.42 -44.08
C THR A 222 14.22 -32.87 -44.48
N SER A 223 12.97 -33.33 -44.32
CA SER A 223 12.33 -34.27 -45.25
C SER A 223 10.81 -34.23 -45.04
N GLU A 224 10.13 -34.13 -46.17
CA GLU A 224 8.70 -33.92 -46.35
C GLU A 224 7.87 -35.19 -46.05
N ALA A 225 6.57 -34.92 -45.82
CA ALA A 225 5.40 -35.70 -46.25
C ALA A 225 5.18 -37.12 -45.65
N SER A 226 3.99 -37.33 -45.07
CA SER A 226 2.85 -37.98 -45.76
C SER A 226 1.75 -38.43 -44.79
N LEU A 227 0.49 -38.25 -45.23
CA LEU A 227 -0.75 -39.00 -44.90
C LEU A 227 -1.48 -38.61 -43.60
N GLU A 228 -2.71 -38.06 -43.67
CA GLU A 228 -4.01 -38.77 -43.88
C GLU A 228 -4.26 -39.81 -42.79
N GLU A 229 -5.41 -40.00 -42.17
CA GLU A 229 -6.78 -39.49 -42.21
C GLU A 229 -7.41 -40.23 -41.00
N ASP A 230 -8.16 -39.57 -40.12
CA ASP A 230 -9.44 -40.17 -39.69
C ASP A 230 -10.29 -39.21 -38.85
N LEU A 231 -11.45 -38.95 -39.43
CA LEU A 231 -12.61 -38.35 -38.84
C LEU A 231 -13.31 -39.40 -37.95
N SER A 232 -13.67 -39.03 -36.73
CA SER A 232 -14.87 -39.60 -36.12
C SER A 232 -15.58 -38.52 -35.33
N ASP A 233 -16.66 -38.04 -35.94
CA ASP A 233 -17.73 -37.31 -35.29
C ASP A 233 -18.46 -38.25 -34.31
N ASP A 234 -18.74 -37.77 -33.10
CA ASP A 234 -19.92 -38.22 -32.36
C ASP A 234 -20.49 -37.05 -31.56
N GLU A 235 -21.54 -36.44 -32.13
CA GLU A 235 -22.45 -35.57 -31.42
C GLU A 235 -23.37 -36.41 -30.52
N SER A 236 -23.39 -36.12 -29.22
CA SER A 236 -24.68 -36.09 -28.51
C SER A 236 -24.67 -35.10 -27.36
N LEU A 237 -25.47 -34.05 -27.58
CA LEU A 237 -26.00 -33.13 -26.59
C LEU A 237 -26.81 -33.87 -25.53
N SER A 238 -26.58 -33.55 -24.26
CA SER A 238 -27.67 -33.52 -23.29
C SER A 238 -27.40 -32.40 -22.28
N ASP A 239 -28.26 -31.40 -22.34
CA ASP A 239 -28.43 -30.36 -21.35
C ASP A 239 -28.99 -30.96 -20.06
N ASP A 240 -28.43 -30.63 -18.91
CA ASP A 240 -29.16 -30.65 -17.64
C ASP A 240 -28.70 -29.49 -16.75
N GLU A 241 -29.42 -28.37 -16.86
CA GLU A 241 -29.52 -27.37 -15.82
C GLU A 241 -30.43 -27.90 -14.70
N SER A 242 -29.91 -28.14 -13.50
CA SER A 242 -30.50 -27.59 -12.26
C SER A 242 -29.73 -27.94 -10.98
N LEU A 243 -29.30 -26.87 -10.28
CA LEU A 243 -29.43 -26.62 -8.85
C LEU A 243 -28.93 -27.68 -7.83
N SER A 244 -27.86 -27.33 -7.10
CA SER A 244 -27.99 -27.18 -5.64
C SER A 244 -26.91 -26.27 -5.05
N ASP A 245 -27.37 -25.21 -4.39
CA ASP A 245 -26.65 -24.36 -3.47
C ASP A 245 -26.37 -25.13 -2.16
N ASP A 246 -25.13 -25.57 -1.87
CA ASP A 246 -24.73 -25.85 -0.47
C ASP A 246 -23.21 -26.06 -0.23
N VAL A 247 -22.36 -25.11 -0.63
CA VAL A 247 -20.91 -25.15 -0.26
C VAL A 247 -20.55 -24.07 0.79
N GLY A 248 -21.56 -23.46 1.42
CA GLY A 248 -21.40 -22.29 2.28
C GLY A 248 -21.41 -22.54 3.79
N ARG A 249 -21.56 -23.78 4.28
CA ARG A 249 -21.73 -24.05 5.73
C ARG A 249 -20.58 -24.73 6.46
N ASP A 250 -19.59 -25.27 5.77
CA ASP A 250 -18.59 -26.13 6.44
C ASP A 250 -17.32 -25.41 6.94
N LEU A 251 -17.20 -24.09 6.76
CA LEU A 251 -16.06 -23.32 7.26
C LEU A 251 -16.25 -22.75 8.68
N ALA A 252 -17.44 -22.89 9.28
CA ALA A 252 -17.73 -22.37 10.62
C ALA A 252 -17.48 -23.37 11.76
N GLU A 253 -17.36 -24.67 11.49
CA GLU A 253 -17.13 -25.71 12.52
C GLU A 253 -15.64 -26.04 12.75
N LEU A 254 -14.71 -25.41 12.02
CA LEU A 254 -13.25 -25.62 12.20
C LEU A 254 -12.59 -24.65 13.19
N LEU A 255 -13.37 -23.84 13.92
CA LEU A 255 -12.88 -22.84 14.87
C LEU A 255 -13.59 -22.87 16.24
N GLU A 256 -14.12 -24.01 16.65
CA GLU A 256 -14.46 -24.32 18.05
C GLU A 256 -13.36 -25.17 18.70
#